data_AF-A0A7Y8TJI6-F1
#
_entry.id   AF-A0A7Y8TJI6-F1
#
_cell.length_a   1.000
_cell.length_b   1.000
_cell.length_c   1.000
_cell.angle_alpha   90.00
_cell.angle_beta   90.00
_cell.angle_gamma   90.00
#
_symmetry.space_group_name_H-M   'P 1'
#
loop_
_entity.id
_entity.type
_entity.pdbx_description
1 polymer ?
#
loop_
_entity_poly.entity_id
_entity_poly.type
_entity_poly.pdbx_seq_one_letter_code
_entity_poly.pdbx_strand_id
1 'polypeptide(L)'
;PEDEIGLIPCADGGTSLDDWVVGGALFENAISQAKLAQRTSQLSGILWHQGENDCSPEKAEIYSEKFAVIIKTLRQELNVPEIPLMIGGLGDFLPNGIFGKYFASYALINHELEDFAKTHANSYFVTAKGLTANADNIHFNALSQRILGVRYYSAFRDLKHLLEPHNDEENRLTTIYNRPYTQTEKIKLLEHEFAVGNIESKDFLSELAILSGK
;
A
#
# COMPACT_ATOMS: atom_id res chain seq x y z
N PRO A 1 12.24 -11.94 15.45
CA PRO A 1 10.95 -12.31 14.82
C PRO A 1 11.10 -13.68 14.19
N GLU A 2 10.07 -14.52 14.26
CA GLU A 2 10.10 -15.88 13.70
C GLU A 2 9.75 -15.90 12.21
N ASP A 3 8.99 -14.90 11.75
CA ASP A 3 8.53 -14.77 10.35
C ASP A 3 9.09 -13.52 9.67
N GLU A 4 9.21 -13.59 8.33
CA GLU A 4 9.57 -12.48 7.44
C GLU A 4 8.36 -12.09 6.58
N ILE A 5 8.26 -10.81 6.21
CA ILE A 5 7.19 -10.30 5.34
C ILE A 5 7.70 -10.11 3.91
N GLY A 6 7.02 -10.73 2.94
CA GLY A 6 7.22 -10.49 1.52
C GLY A 6 6.19 -9.48 0.98
N LEU A 7 6.61 -8.59 0.08
CA LEU A 7 5.72 -7.67 -0.63
C LEU A 7 5.67 -8.05 -2.11
N ILE A 8 4.47 -8.04 -2.69
CA ILE A 8 4.23 -8.36 -4.10
C ILE A 8 3.72 -7.09 -4.79
N PRO A 9 4.60 -6.29 -5.42
CA PRO A 9 4.21 -5.04 -6.05
C PRO A 9 3.49 -5.32 -7.37
N CYS A 10 2.21 -4.97 -7.46
CA CYS A 10 1.42 -5.08 -8.69
C CYS A 10 0.63 -3.81 -9.02
N ALA A 11 0.80 -2.73 -8.24
CA ALA A 11 0.14 -1.45 -8.52
C ALA A 11 0.70 -0.81 -9.80
N ASP A 12 -0.16 -0.14 -10.56
CA ASP A 12 0.21 0.56 -11.80
C ASP A 12 -0.46 1.95 -11.82
N GLY A 13 0.32 2.97 -12.20
CA GLY A 13 -0.03 4.37 -12.03
C GLY A 13 -1.02 4.86 -13.09
N GLY A 14 -2.01 5.66 -12.67
CA GLY A 14 -3.00 6.22 -13.59
C GLY A 14 -4.01 5.19 -14.10
N THR A 15 -4.23 4.10 -13.38
CA THR A 15 -5.18 3.04 -13.74
C THR A 15 -6.55 3.26 -13.10
N SER A 16 -7.59 2.95 -13.86
CA SER A 16 -8.98 2.89 -13.40
C SER A 16 -9.42 1.45 -13.19
N LEU A 17 -10.61 1.21 -12.62
CA LEU A 17 -11.15 -0.15 -12.50
C LEU A 17 -11.35 -0.85 -13.87
N ASP A 18 -11.50 -0.10 -14.96
CA ASP A 18 -11.59 -0.66 -16.32
C ASP A 18 -10.28 -1.32 -16.74
N ASP A 19 -9.13 -0.79 -16.31
CA ASP A 19 -7.82 -1.36 -16.58
C ASP A 19 -7.54 -2.61 -15.73
N TRP A 20 -8.24 -2.71 -14.59
CA TRP A 20 -8.20 -3.83 -13.64
C TRP A 20 -9.26 -4.90 -13.88
N VAL A 21 -9.98 -4.82 -15.01
CA VAL A 21 -11.01 -5.82 -15.36
C VAL A 21 -10.44 -7.25 -15.30
N VAL A 22 -11.27 -8.18 -14.84
CA VAL A 22 -10.94 -9.61 -14.80
C VAL A 22 -10.53 -10.11 -16.20
N GLY A 23 -9.42 -10.84 -16.29
CA GLY A 23 -8.85 -11.28 -17.56
C GLY A 23 -8.04 -10.21 -18.29
N GLY A 24 -8.03 -8.97 -17.80
CA GLY A 24 -7.19 -7.88 -18.30
C GLY A 24 -5.72 -8.04 -17.90
N ALA A 25 -4.82 -7.31 -18.57
CA ALA A 25 -3.38 -7.48 -18.39
C ALA A 25 -2.89 -7.24 -16.96
N LEU A 26 -3.42 -6.21 -16.28
CA LEU A 26 -3.03 -5.88 -14.90
C LEU A 26 -3.51 -6.94 -13.90
N PHE A 27 -4.76 -7.37 -14.07
CA PHE A 27 -5.35 -8.44 -13.26
C PHE A 27 -4.56 -9.75 -13.42
N GLU A 28 -4.31 -10.18 -14.66
CA GLU A 28 -3.56 -11.42 -14.93
C GLU A 28 -2.11 -11.35 -14.45
N ASN A 29 -1.48 -10.17 -14.55
CA ASN A 29 -0.15 -9.96 -13.96
C ASN A 29 -0.19 -10.11 -12.44
N ALA A 30 -1.15 -9.48 -11.75
CA ALA A 30 -1.28 -9.60 -10.29
C ALA A 30 -1.52 -11.05 -9.85
N ILE A 31 -2.39 -11.79 -10.55
CA ILE A 31 -2.62 -13.23 -10.31
C ILE A 31 -1.33 -14.03 -10.52
N SER A 32 -0.60 -13.78 -11.60
CA SER A 32 0.64 -14.49 -11.93
C SER A 32 1.73 -14.25 -10.89
N GLN A 33 1.93 -12.99 -10.46
CA GLN A 33 2.90 -12.64 -9.42
C GLN A 33 2.54 -13.26 -8.07
N ALA A 34 1.25 -13.21 -7.69
CA ALA A 34 0.78 -13.81 -6.45
C ALA A 34 0.91 -15.34 -6.44
N LYS A 35 0.51 -16.03 -7.52
CA LYS A 35 0.71 -17.48 -7.68
C LYS A 35 2.18 -17.87 -7.68
N LEU A 36 3.07 -17.03 -8.21
CA LEU A 36 4.51 -17.25 -8.15
C LEU A 36 5.04 -17.16 -6.71
N ALA A 37 4.65 -16.12 -5.97
CA ALA A 37 5.04 -15.94 -4.57
C ALA A 37 4.53 -17.08 -3.68
N GLN A 38 3.28 -17.54 -3.89
CA GLN A 38 2.67 -18.66 -3.15
C GLN A 38 3.45 -19.98 -3.23
N ARG A 39 4.38 -20.14 -4.18
CA ARG A 39 5.23 -21.34 -4.27
C ARG A 39 6.20 -21.45 -3.09
N THR A 40 6.56 -20.32 -2.47
CA THR A 40 7.56 -20.24 -1.40
C THR A 40 7.10 -19.42 -0.20
N SER A 41 5.86 -18.91 -0.21
CA SER A 41 5.29 -18.11 0.88
C SER A 41 3.78 -18.35 1.02
N GLN A 42 3.20 -17.79 2.08
CA GLN A 42 1.75 -17.73 2.27
C GLN A 42 1.27 -16.29 2.03
N LEU A 43 0.15 -16.13 1.33
CA LEU A 43 -0.51 -14.83 1.22
C LEU A 43 -1.23 -14.52 2.54
N SER A 44 -0.84 -13.41 3.18
CA SER A 44 -1.40 -13.01 4.48
C SER A 44 -2.40 -11.85 4.39
N GLY A 45 -2.34 -11.03 3.34
CA GLY A 45 -3.22 -9.89 3.14
C GLY A 45 -3.19 -9.36 1.71
N ILE A 46 -4.22 -8.62 1.31
CA ILE A 46 -4.24 -7.80 0.09
C ILE A 46 -4.32 -6.33 0.52
N LEU A 47 -3.45 -5.49 -0.06
CA LEU A 47 -3.50 -4.04 0.14
C LEU A 47 -4.00 -3.41 -1.16
N TRP A 48 -5.14 -2.71 -1.08
CA TRP A 48 -5.73 -2.00 -2.20
C TRP A 48 -5.77 -0.50 -1.92
N HIS A 49 -5.32 0.29 -2.89
CA HIS A 49 -5.42 1.74 -2.89
C HIS A 49 -5.56 2.24 -4.32
N GLN A 50 -6.78 2.59 -4.72
CA GLN A 50 -7.09 3.07 -6.05
C GLN A 50 -8.45 3.78 -6.01
N GLY A 51 -8.63 4.77 -6.87
CA GLY A 51 -9.95 5.35 -7.13
C GLY A 51 -9.90 6.73 -7.81
N GLU A 52 -8.72 7.35 -7.85
CA GLU A 52 -8.49 8.68 -8.42
C GLU A 52 -8.99 8.77 -9.87
N ASN A 53 -8.71 7.73 -10.68
CA ASN A 53 -9.10 7.68 -12.09
C ASN A 53 -10.55 7.21 -12.34
N ASP A 54 -11.31 6.95 -11.29
CA ASP A 54 -12.74 6.62 -11.34
C ASP A 54 -13.61 7.75 -10.75
N CYS A 55 -13.02 8.91 -10.43
CA CYS A 55 -13.73 10.06 -9.85
C CYS A 55 -14.62 10.85 -10.85
N SER A 56 -14.88 10.32 -12.05
CA SER A 56 -15.96 10.85 -12.89
C SER A 56 -17.32 10.36 -12.37
N PRO A 57 -18.41 11.15 -12.48
CA PRO A 57 -19.72 10.74 -11.98
C PRO A 57 -20.18 9.37 -12.47
N GLU A 58 -20.04 9.12 -13.78
CA GLU A 58 -20.45 7.86 -14.42
C GLU A 58 -19.67 6.64 -13.90
N LYS A 59 -18.37 6.80 -13.61
CA LYS A 59 -17.53 5.70 -13.10
C LYS A 59 -17.75 5.48 -11.61
N ALA A 60 -17.91 6.56 -10.85
CA ALA A 60 -18.13 6.50 -9.42
C ALA A 60 -19.43 5.76 -9.05
N GLU A 61 -20.51 5.95 -9.82
CA GLU A 61 -21.80 5.27 -9.60
C GLU A 61 -21.73 3.74 -9.71
N ILE A 62 -20.79 3.21 -10.49
CA ILE A 62 -20.63 1.76 -10.73
C ILE A 62 -19.35 1.20 -10.09
N TYR A 63 -18.66 1.99 -9.27
CA TYR A 63 -17.36 1.64 -8.71
C TYR A 63 -17.44 0.37 -7.85
N SER A 64 -18.37 0.34 -6.90
CA SER A 64 -18.52 -0.78 -5.95
C SER A 64 -18.84 -2.10 -6.66
N GLU A 65 -19.70 -2.09 -7.69
CA GLU A 65 -20.01 -3.29 -8.48
C GLU A 65 -18.77 -3.86 -9.17
N LYS A 66 -18.01 -3.00 -9.86
CA LYS A 66 -16.77 -3.42 -10.54
C LYS A 66 -15.72 -3.91 -9.56
N PHE A 67 -15.54 -3.17 -8.45
CA PHE A 67 -14.59 -3.53 -7.41
C PHE A 67 -14.93 -4.88 -6.78
N ALA A 68 -16.22 -5.15 -6.53
CA ALA A 68 -16.68 -6.43 -6.01
C ALA A 68 -16.34 -7.60 -6.93
N VAL A 69 -16.54 -7.44 -8.25
CA VAL A 69 -16.18 -8.48 -9.24
C VAL A 69 -14.67 -8.75 -9.23
N ILE A 70 -13.86 -7.70 -9.19
CA ILE A 70 -12.39 -7.81 -9.15
C ILE A 70 -11.95 -8.55 -7.89
N ILE A 71 -12.34 -8.08 -6.70
CA ILE A 71 -11.93 -8.67 -5.42
C ILE A 71 -12.41 -10.11 -5.26
N LYS A 72 -13.67 -10.39 -5.61
CA LYS A 72 -14.21 -11.75 -5.57
C LYS A 72 -13.38 -12.69 -6.45
N THR A 73 -13.09 -12.28 -7.68
CA THR A 73 -12.32 -13.11 -8.61
C THR A 73 -10.88 -13.27 -8.16
N LEU A 74 -10.27 -12.21 -7.60
CA LEU A 74 -8.92 -12.26 -7.03
C LEU A 74 -8.81 -13.32 -5.92
N ARG A 75 -9.77 -13.32 -4.97
CA ARG A 75 -9.85 -14.32 -3.90
C ARG A 75 -10.06 -15.74 -4.43
N GLN A 76 -10.88 -15.90 -5.46
CA GLN A 76 -11.14 -17.19 -6.11
C GLN A 76 -9.90 -17.74 -6.82
N GLU A 77 -9.27 -16.95 -7.69
CA GLU A 77 -8.11 -17.34 -8.49
C GLU A 77 -6.87 -17.66 -7.64
N LEU A 78 -6.72 -16.99 -6.50
CA LEU A 78 -5.63 -17.22 -5.56
C LEU A 78 -5.97 -18.26 -4.48
N ASN A 79 -7.19 -18.80 -4.48
CA ASN A 79 -7.72 -19.75 -3.49
C ASN A 79 -7.55 -19.25 -2.04
N VAL A 80 -7.93 -18.00 -1.80
CA VAL A 80 -7.79 -17.30 -0.50
C VAL A 80 -9.10 -16.58 -0.11
N PRO A 81 -10.21 -17.31 0.09
CA PRO A 81 -11.54 -16.72 0.28
C PRO A 81 -11.64 -15.78 1.50
N GLU A 82 -10.87 -16.05 2.56
CA GLU A 82 -10.94 -15.32 3.83
C GLU A 82 -9.78 -14.34 4.05
N ILE A 83 -8.91 -14.12 3.06
CA ILE A 83 -7.75 -13.26 3.26
C ILE A 83 -8.19 -11.81 3.55
N PRO A 84 -7.60 -11.16 4.57
CA PRO A 84 -7.88 -9.76 4.86
C PRO A 84 -7.55 -8.85 3.68
N LEU A 85 -8.50 -8.03 3.29
CA LEU A 85 -8.35 -6.96 2.31
C LEU A 85 -8.35 -5.61 3.04
N MET A 86 -7.25 -4.87 2.93
CA MET A 86 -7.16 -3.50 3.42
C MET A 86 -7.41 -2.53 2.27
N ILE A 87 -8.32 -1.58 2.48
CA ILE A 87 -8.80 -0.64 1.46
C ILE A 87 -8.53 0.78 1.94
N GLY A 88 -7.68 1.52 1.25
CA GLY A 88 -7.36 2.90 1.59
C GLY A 88 -8.34 3.88 0.97
N GLY A 89 -8.74 4.88 1.75
CA GLY A 89 -9.47 6.04 1.23
C GLY A 89 -8.55 6.97 0.43
N LEU A 90 -9.15 7.70 -0.51
CA LEU A 90 -8.53 8.77 -1.26
C LEU A 90 -8.34 10.02 -0.39
N GLY A 91 -7.31 10.80 -0.69
CA GLY A 91 -6.99 12.01 0.06
C GLY A 91 -7.94 13.19 -0.20
N ASP A 92 -8.32 13.90 0.88
CA ASP A 92 -9.21 15.09 0.81
C ASP A 92 -8.58 16.28 0.05
N PHE A 93 -7.30 16.18 -0.31
CA PHE A 93 -6.59 17.19 -1.10
C PHE A 93 -6.89 17.13 -2.60
N LEU A 94 -7.47 16.05 -3.11
CA LEU A 94 -7.67 15.85 -4.56
C LEU A 94 -8.39 17.03 -5.25
N PRO A 95 -9.43 17.66 -4.66
CA PRO A 95 -10.10 18.81 -5.27
C PRO A 95 -9.25 20.10 -5.32
N ASN A 96 -8.13 20.17 -4.59
CA ASN A 96 -7.38 21.42 -4.38
C ASN A 96 -6.31 21.68 -5.47
N GLY A 97 -6.09 20.72 -6.36
CA GLY A 97 -5.09 20.81 -7.44
C GLY A 97 -5.60 21.38 -8.76
N ILE A 98 -4.69 21.51 -9.73
CA ILE A 98 -5.01 21.88 -11.12
C ILE A 98 -5.99 20.89 -11.79
N PHE A 99 -6.01 19.65 -11.31
CA PHE A 99 -6.91 18.59 -11.77
C PHE A 99 -8.14 18.41 -10.86
N GLY A 100 -8.39 19.31 -9.91
CA GLY A 100 -9.43 19.12 -8.90
C GLY A 100 -10.85 18.85 -9.45
N LYS A 101 -11.17 19.42 -10.62
CA LYS A 101 -12.44 19.14 -11.32
C LYS A 101 -12.59 17.69 -11.78
N TYR A 102 -11.49 17.00 -12.10
CA TYR A 102 -11.50 15.58 -12.48
C TYR A 102 -11.78 14.68 -11.28
N PHE A 103 -11.48 15.15 -10.06
CA PHE A 103 -11.68 14.40 -8.82
C PHE A 103 -12.96 14.81 -8.09
N ALA A 104 -13.94 15.40 -8.79
CA ALA A 104 -15.15 15.93 -8.17
C ALA A 104 -15.94 14.87 -7.38
N SER A 105 -15.90 13.61 -7.82
CA SER A 105 -16.59 12.50 -7.15
C SER A 105 -15.72 11.71 -6.16
N TYR A 106 -14.53 12.22 -5.74
CA TYR A 106 -13.68 11.47 -4.80
C TYR A 106 -14.39 11.12 -3.49
N ALA A 107 -15.28 12.00 -3.00
CA ALA A 107 -16.06 11.75 -1.80
C ALA A 107 -17.06 10.60 -1.99
N LEU A 108 -17.63 10.45 -3.18
CA LEU A 108 -18.46 9.31 -3.54
C LEU A 108 -17.62 8.04 -3.62
N ILE A 109 -16.44 8.08 -4.24
CA ILE A 109 -15.52 6.93 -4.24
C ILE A 109 -15.14 6.49 -2.82
N ASN A 110 -14.82 7.43 -1.92
CA ASN A 110 -14.55 7.12 -0.52
C ASN A 110 -15.76 6.50 0.18
N HIS A 111 -16.97 6.97 -0.12
CA HIS A 111 -18.20 6.37 0.38
C HIS A 111 -18.37 4.93 -0.10
N GLU A 112 -18.19 4.67 -1.39
CA GLU A 112 -18.27 3.33 -1.99
C GLU A 112 -17.21 2.37 -1.43
N LEU A 113 -15.97 2.84 -1.24
CA LEU A 113 -14.89 2.05 -0.62
C LEU A 113 -15.19 1.70 0.83
N GLU A 114 -15.73 2.64 1.60
CA GLU A 114 -16.12 2.43 2.99
C GLU A 114 -17.33 1.48 3.10
N ASP A 115 -18.35 1.67 2.26
CA ASP A 115 -19.54 0.81 2.23
C ASP A 115 -19.17 -0.61 1.79
N PHE A 116 -18.35 -0.75 0.74
CA PHE A 116 -17.82 -2.04 0.32
C PHE A 116 -17.14 -2.77 1.48
N ALA A 117 -16.27 -2.08 2.23
CA ALA A 117 -15.59 -2.68 3.36
C ALA A 117 -16.58 -3.17 4.44
N LYS A 118 -17.65 -2.41 4.72
CA LYS A 118 -18.67 -2.77 5.72
C LYS A 118 -19.56 -3.93 5.28
N THR A 119 -19.81 -4.05 3.99
CA THR A 119 -20.77 -5.02 3.42
C THR A 119 -20.11 -6.33 2.95
N HIS A 120 -18.78 -6.34 2.81
CA HIS A 120 -18.02 -7.52 2.34
C HIS A 120 -17.14 -8.09 3.46
N ALA A 121 -17.22 -9.40 3.66
CA ALA A 121 -16.44 -10.09 4.68
C ALA A 121 -14.92 -9.94 4.46
N ASN A 122 -14.19 -9.87 5.58
CA ASN A 122 -12.73 -9.72 5.63
C ASN A 122 -12.20 -8.51 4.85
N SER A 123 -12.99 -7.44 4.76
CA SER A 123 -12.61 -6.19 4.09
C SER A 123 -12.62 -5.05 5.12
N TYR A 124 -11.57 -4.25 5.14
CA TYR A 124 -11.35 -3.25 6.19
C TYR A 124 -10.90 -1.93 5.57
N PHE A 125 -11.57 -0.85 5.96
CA PHE A 125 -11.31 0.49 5.43
C PHE A 125 -10.24 1.19 6.25
N VAL A 126 -9.39 1.98 5.59
CA VAL A 126 -8.28 2.72 6.18
C VAL A 126 -8.37 4.19 5.75
N THR A 127 -8.66 5.06 6.71
CA THR A 127 -8.85 6.50 6.46
C THR A 127 -7.59 7.22 5.98
N ALA A 128 -7.75 8.11 5.00
CA ALA A 128 -6.74 9.07 4.56
C ALA A 128 -6.95 10.47 5.16
N LYS A 129 -7.87 10.63 6.12
CA LYS A 129 -8.14 11.92 6.77
C LYS A 129 -6.88 12.54 7.37
N GLY A 130 -6.68 13.83 7.11
CA GLY A 130 -5.54 14.60 7.60
C GLY A 130 -4.21 14.32 6.88
N LEU A 131 -4.18 13.39 5.92
CA LEU A 131 -3.02 13.16 5.08
C LEU A 131 -2.91 14.26 4.00
N THR A 132 -1.69 14.53 3.57
CA THR A 132 -1.36 15.64 2.66
C THR A 132 -0.63 15.16 1.41
N ALA A 133 -0.76 15.92 0.34
CA ALA A 133 -0.16 15.62 -0.95
C ALA A 133 1.22 16.26 -1.16
N ASN A 134 1.86 15.83 -2.24
CA ASN A 134 2.90 16.57 -2.94
C ASN A 134 2.31 17.83 -3.60
N ALA A 135 3.18 18.64 -4.20
CA ALA A 135 2.79 19.88 -4.89
C ALA A 135 1.81 19.66 -6.05
N ASP A 136 1.71 18.45 -6.61
CA ASP A 136 0.76 18.10 -7.65
C ASP A 136 -0.70 18.00 -7.16
N ASN A 137 -0.91 17.91 -5.84
CA ASN A 137 -2.21 17.66 -5.19
C ASN A 137 -2.92 16.39 -5.67
N ILE A 138 -2.16 15.40 -6.12
CA ILE A 138 -2.66 14.07 -6.52
C ILE A 138 -2.03 13.00 -5.65
N HIS A 139 -0.72 13.03 -5.48
CA HIS A 139 0.01 11.97 -4.79
C HIS A 139 0.26 12.36 -3.34
N PHE A 140 0.01 11.43 -2.40
CA PHE A 140 0.43 11.61 -1.01
C PHE A 140 1.92 11.94 -0.93
N ASN A 141 2.28 12.85 -0.02
CA ASN A 141 3.69 13.10 0.28
C ASN A 141 4.30 11.97 1.12
N ALA A 142 5.63 11.99 1.24
CA ALA A 142 6.38 10.94 1.92
C ALA A 142 5.93 10.71 3.37
N LEU A 143 5.74 11.78 4.16
CA LEU A 143 5.27 11.66 5.55
C LEU A 143 3.88 11.03 5.60
N SER A 144 2.96 11.49 4.76
CA SER A 144 1.59 10.99 4.70
C SER A 144 1.54 9.53 4.27
N GLN A 145 2.36 9.10 3.32
CA GLN A 145 2.49 7.69 2.95
C GLN A 145 3.00 6.82 4.11
N ARG A 146 3.95 7.31 4.90
CA ARG A 146 4.45 6.58 6.08
C ARG A 146 3.37 6.43 7.14
N ILE A 147 2.61 7.49 7.40
CA ILE A 147 1.45 7.46 8.31
C ILE A 147 0.40 6.49 7.77
N LEU A 148 0.09 6.54 6.48
CA LEU A 148 -0.87 5.63 5.84
C LEU A 148 -0.45 4.16 6.02
N GLY A 149 0.83 3.82 5.83
CA GLY A 149 1.34 2.48 6.11
C GLY A 149 1.12 2.02 7.56
N VAL A 150 1.31 2.92 8.54
CA VAL A 150 1.02 2.65 9.95
C VAL A 150 -0.47 2.37 10.19
N ARG A 151 -1.34 3.12 9.51
CA ARG A 151 -2.81 2.94 9.54
C ARG A 151 -3.23 1.61 8.93
N TYR A 152 -2.71 1.26 7.76
CA TYR A 152 -2.94 -0.03 7.10
C TYR A 152 -2.56 -1.20 8.00
N TYR A 153 -1.36 -1.15 8.60
CA TYR A 153 -0.93 -2.20 9.52
C TYR A 153 -1.80 -2.27 10.78
N SER A 154 -2.27 -1.13 11.29
CA SER A 154 -3.19 -1.12 12.44
C SER A 154 -4.51 -1.83 12.13
N ALA A 155 -5.10 -1.53 10.97
CA ALA A 155 -6.32 -2.18 10.50
C ALA A 155 -6.12 -3.68 10.26
N PHE A 156 -4.99 -4.06 9.63
CA PHE A 156 -4.63 -5.44 9.36
C PHE A 156 -4.41 -6.26 10.64
N ARG A 157 -3.64 -5.72 11.59
CA ARG A 157 -3.33 -6.38 12.87
C ARG A 157 -4.59 -6.66 13.68
N ASP A 158 -5.51 -5.70 13.72
CA ASP A 158 -6.69 -5.76 14.58
C ASP A 158 -7.92 -6.32 13.85
N LEU A 159 -7.83 -6.50 12.52
CA LEU A 159 -8.92 -6.87 11.61
C LEU A 159 -10.15 -5.99 11.86
N LYS A 160 -9.96 -4.68 11.76
CA LYS A 160 -10.98 -3.66 12.02
C LYS A 160 -10.84 -2.48 11.07
N HIS A 161 -11.95 -1.83 10.75
CA HIS A 161 -11.94 -0.53 10.07
C HIS A 161 -11.19 0.50 10.92
N LEU A 162 -10.41 1.35 10.26
CA LEU A 162 -9.83 2.55 10.84
C LEU A 162 -10.45 3.77 10.16
N LEU A 163 -11.53 4.28 10.76
CA LEU A 163 -12.30 5.42 10.21
C LEU A 163 -11.70 6.77 10.58
N GLU A 164 -10.96 6.84 11.69
CA GLU A 164 -10.35 8.05 12.22
C GLU A 164 -8.83 7.87 12.46
N PRO A 165 -8.02 8.95 12.35
CA PRO A 165 -6.59 8.92 12.67
C PRO A 165 -6.31 8.47 14.10
N HIS A 166 -5.15 7.86 14.32
CA HIS A 166 -4.63 7.70 15.68
C HIS A 166 -3.89 8.96 16.14
N ASN A 167 -3.95 9.25 17.44
CA ASN A 167 -3.25 10.41 18.01
C ASN A 167 -1.73 10.21 18.14
N ASP A 168 -1.22 8.99 17.96
CA ASP A 168 0.17 8.61 18.22
C ASP A 168 0.97 8.21 16.95
N GLU A 169 0.45 8.51 15.76
CA GLU A 169 1.02 8.05 14.48
C GLU A 169 2.48 8.46 14.29
N GLU A 170 2.83 9.71 14.60
CA GLU A 170 4.23 10.20 14.52
C GLU A 170 5.15 9.56 15.57
N ASN A 171 4.62 9.26 16.76
CA ASN A 171 5.39 8.57 17.81
C ASN A 171 5.69 7.12 17.39
N ARG A 172 4.74 6.47 16.72
CA ARG A 172 4.94 5.12 16.14
C ARG A 172 6.01 5.17 15.04
N LEU A 173 5.98 6.16 14.15
CA LEU A 173 7.04 6.36 13.16
C LEU A 173 8.40 6.61 13.82
N THR A 174 8.45 7.44 14.86
CA THR A 174 9.67 7.71 15.62
C THR A 174 10.24 6.44 16.23
N THR A 175 9.38 5.55 16.75
CA THR A 175 9.80 4.26 17.28
C THR A 175 10.36 3.35 16.18
N ILE A 176 9.71 3.32 15.01
CA ILE A 176 10.18 2.54 13.85
C ILE A 176 11.55 3.04 13.38
N TYR A 177 11.75 4.37 13.28
CA TYR A 177 13.00 4.96 12.79
C TYR A 177 14.16 4.82 13.76
N ASN A 178 13.88 4.76 15.06
CA ASN A 178 14.90 4.60 16.10
C ASN A 178 15.19 3.14 16.45
N ARG A 179 14.54 2.18 15.78
CA ARG A 179 14.87 0.76 15.95
C ARG A 179 16.34 0.54 15.56
N PRO A 180 17.18 -0.02 16.45
CA PRO A 180 18.55 -0.33 16.08
C PRO A 180 18.60 -1.39 14.98
N TYR A 181 19.41 -1.14 13.97
CA TYR A 181 19.69 -2.12 12.93
C TYR A 181 20.46 -3.32 13.49
N THR A 182 20.10 -4.50 13.02
CA THR A 182 20.89 -5.72 13.16
C THR A 182 22.23 -5.58 12.43
N GLN A 183 23.16 -6.49 12.73
CA GLN A 183 24.44 -6.56 12.05
C GLN A 183 24.27 -6.77 10.53
N THR A 184 23.37 -7.67 10.12
CA THR A 184 23.05 -7.92 8.71
C THR A 184 22.51 -6.68 8.00
N GLU A 185 21.59 -5.95 8.62
CA GLU A 185 21.04 -4.70 8.05
C GLU A 185 22.13 -3.63 7.90
N LYS A 186 23.02 -3.48 8.88
CA LYS A 186 24.16 -2.55 8.79
C LYS A 186 25.11 -2.90 7.65
N ILE A 187 25.42 -4.19 7.48
CA ILE A 187 26.26 -4.66 6.37
C ILE A 187 25.58 -4.38 5.03
N LYS A 188 24.27 -4.61 4.91
CA LYS A 188 23.52 -4.32 3.68
C LYS A 188 23.49 -2.84 3.32
N LEU A 189 23.36 -1.96 4.33
CA LEU A 189 23.47 -0.51 4.12
C LEU A 189 24.88 -0.14 3.62
N LEU A 190 25.92 -0.69 4.24
CA LEU A 190 27.30 -0.46 3.81
C LEU A 190 27.56 -0.97 2.38
N GLU A 191 27.07 -2.16 2.03
CA GLU A 191 27.14 -2.72 0.67
C GLU A 191 26.40 -1.83 -0.33
N HIS A 192 25.25 -1.26 0.04
CA HIS A 192 24.51 -0.33 -0.80
C HIS A 192 25.31 0.95 -1.07
N GLU A 193 25.85 1.59 -0.04
CA GLU A 193 26.68 2.80 -0.17
C GLU A 193 27.89 2.57 -1.08
N PHE A 194 28.52 1.40 -0.98
CA PHE A 194 29.60 1.01 -1.89
C PHE A 194 29.09 0.82 -3.32
N ALA A 195 27.98 0.10 -3.51
CA ALA A 195 27.43 -0.21 -4.82
C ALA A 195 26.95 1.05 -5.58
N VAL A 196 26.48 2.08 -4.88
CA VAL A 196 26.08 3.36 -5.48
C VAL A 196 27.25 4.35 -5.64
N GLY A 197 28.46 3.99 -5.16
CA GLY A 197 29.68 4.77 -5.35
C GLY A 197 29.91 5.89 -4.33
N ASN A 198 29.26 5.83 -3.16
CA ASN A 198 29.43 6.84 -2.10
C ASN A 198 30.67 6.60 -1.23
N ILE A 199 31.24 5.39 -1.25
CA ILE A 199 32.43 5.03 -0.47
C ILE A 199 33.45 4.26 -1.32
N GLU A 200 34.72 4.43 -1.00
CA GLU A 200 35.83 3.76 -1.68
C GLU A 200 36.01 2.32 -1.19
N SER A 201 36.61 1.47 -2.04
CA SER A 201 36.83 0.05 -1.72
C SER A 201 37.60 -0.18 -0.41
N LYS A 202 38.57 0.68 -0.10
CA LYS A 202 39.36 0.61 1.14
C LYS A 202 38.50 0.85 2.38
N ASP A 203 37.64 1.87 2.33
CA ASP A 203 36.80 2.27 3.45
C ASP A 203 35.68 1.25 3.66
N PHE A 204 35.08 0.75 2.58
CA PHE A 204 34.16 -0.39 2.60
C PHE A 204 34.75 -1.61 3.31
N LEU A 205 35.96 -2.04 2.92
CA LEU A 205 36.61 -3.21 3.52
C LEU A 205 36.92 -3.00 5.00
N SER A 206 37.35 -1.78 5.37
CA SER A 206 37.62 -1.41 6.76
C SER A 206 36.36 -1.46 7.62
N GLU A 207 35.27 -0.82 7.18
CA GLU A 207 34.00 -0.80 7.91
C GLU A 207 33.35 -2.19 7.97
N LEU A 208 33.47 -2.99 6.90
CA LEU A 208 32.97 -4.35 6.88
C LEU A 208 33.71 -5.24 7.90
N ALA A 209 35.03 -5.06 8.06
CA ALA A 209 35.81 -5.77 9.07
C ALA A 209 35.33 -5.46 10.49
N ILE A 210 35.12 -4.17 10.80
CA ILE A 210 34.57 -3.70 12.08
C ILE A 210 33.18 -4.30 12.32
N LEU A 211 32.27 -4.20 11.34
CA LEU A 211 30.92 -4.72 11.46
C LEU A 211 30.87 -6.24 11.57
N SER A 212 31.84 -6.96 11.00
CA SER A 212 31.92 -8.42 11.05
C SER A 212 32.63 -8.96 12.29
N GLY A 213 33.14 -8.08 13.16
CA GLY A 213 33.92 -8.47 14.35
C GLY A 213 35.29 -9.06 14.02
N LYS A 214 35.90 -8.62 12.91
CA LYS A 214 37.26 -8.96 12.48
C LYS A 214 38.17 -7.73 12.53
#